data_AF-X1BPM5-F1
#
_entry.id   AF-X1BPM5-F1
#
_cell.length_a   1.000
_cell.length_b   1.000
_cell.length_c   1.000
_cell.angle_alpha   90.00
_cell.angle_beta   90.00
_cell.angle_gamma   90.00
#
_symmetry.space_group_name_H-M   'P 1'
#
loop_
_entity.id
_entity.type
_entity.pdbx_description
1 polymer ?
#
loop_
_entity_poly.entity_id
_entity_poly.type
_entity_poly.pdbx_seq_one_letter_code
_entity_poly.pdbx_strand_id
1 'polypeptide(L)'
;DLKKLYQTYHKKGFEVYQVSFDNDKESWKKSILFDELPWIHVIDTEQEFARMFNVQQLPANYILNKEGAIIGKDLYGKALRIKLSQLFD
;
A
#
# COMPACT_ATOMS: atom_id res chain seq x y z
N ASP A 1 6.69 10.39 3.10
CA ASP A 1 5.90 10.04 4.31
C ASP A 1 5.69 8.56 4.54
N LEU A 2 5.20 7.79 3.57
CA LEU A 2 4.91 6.36 3.78
C LEU A 2 6.12 5.54 4.26
N LYS A 3 7.32 5.75 3.70
CA LYS A 3 8.57 5.12 4.18
C LYS A 3 8.82 5.34 5.68
N LYS A 4 8.59 6.57 6.18
CA LYS A 4 8.77 6.89 7.60
C LYS A 4 7.75 6.14 8.45
N LEU A 5 6.48 6.14 8.03
CA LEU A 5 5.41 5.41 8.71
C LEU A 5 5.69 3.90 8.73
N TYR A 6 6.15 3.36 7.62
CA TYR A 6 6.57 1.98 7.53
C TYR A 6 7.71 1.68 8.50
N GLN A 7 8.78 2.47 8.54
CA GLN A 7 9.87 2.30 9.51
C GLN A 7 9.38 2.32 10.97
N THR A 8 8.41 3.19 11.30
CA THR A 8 7.84 3.29 12.65
C THR A 8 6.97 2.09 13.03
N TYR A 9 6.07 1.66 12.15
CA TYR A 9 5.02 0.71 12.47
C TYR A 9 5.29 -0.72 11.97
N HIS A 10 6.27 -0.94 11.09
CA HIS A 10 6.51 -2.25 10.48
C HIS A 10 6.80 -3.34 11.51
N LYS A 11 7.68 -3.05 12.47
CA LYS A 11 7.98 -3.96 13.58
C LYS A 11 6.79 -4.18 14.53
N LYS A 12 5.76 -3.33 14.48
CA LYS A 12 4.50 -3.46 15.23
C LYS A 12 3.43 -4.27 14.47
N GLY A 13 3.75 -4.77 13.27
CA GLY A 13 2.85 -5.58 12.45
C GLY A 13 2.16 -4.82 11.31
N PHE A 14 2.60 -3.60 10.97
CA PHE A 14 2.16 -2.90 9.77
C PHE A 14 2.94 -3.38 8.54
N GLU A 15 2.24 -3.79 7.49
CA GLU A 15 2.84 -4.15 6.20
C GLU A 15 2.19 -3.31 5.09
N VAL A 16 2.98 -2.97 4.07
CA VAL A 16 2.49 -2.34 2.85
C VAL A 16 2.56 -3.37 1.72
N TYR A 17 1.43 -3.60 1.09
CA TYR A 17 1.34 -4.47 -0.08
C TYR A 17 0.98 -3.61 -1.29
N GLN A 18 1.98 -3.27 -2.09
CA GLN A 18 1.81 -2.39 -3.25
C GLN A 18 1.48 -3.23 -4.49
N VAL A 19 0.33 -2.92 -5.10
CA VAL A 19 -0.10 -3.52 -6.37
C VAL A 19 0.11 -2.48 -7.48
N SER A 20 0.92 -2.82 -8.48
CA SER A 20 1.03 -2.06 -9.73
C SER A 20 0.15 -2.70 -10.81
N PHE A 21 -0.40 -1.86 -11.69
CA PHE A 21 -1.10 -2.28 -12.91
C PHE A 21 -0.28 -1.99 -14.18
N ASP A 22 1.03 -1.72 -14.02
CA ASP A 22 1.94 -1.50 -15.15
C ASP A 22 2.06 -2.76 -16.01
N ASN A 23 2.20 -2.58 -17.32
CA ASN A 23 2.47 -3.69 -18.25
C ASN A 23 3.97 -3.93 -18.45
N ASP A 24 4.82 -2.93 -18.18
CA ASP A 24 6.28 -3.05 -18.30
C ASP A 24 6.91 -3.47 -16.97
N LYS A 25 7.12 -4.77 -16.83
CA LYS A 25 7.74 -5.37 -15.64
C LYS A 25 9.17 -4.90 -15.39
N GLU A 26 9.94 -4.58 -16.43
CA GLU A 26 11.34 -4.19 -16.26
C GLU A 26 11.47 -2.74 -15.80
N SER A 27 10.66 -1.85 -16.36
CA SER A 27 10.56 -0.47 -15.87
C SER A 27 10.07 -0.43 -14.42
N TRP A 28 9.04 -1.22 -14.09
CA TRP A 28 8.51 -1.35 -12.73
C TRP A 28 9.54 -1.88 -11.72
N LYS A 29 10.30 -2.93 -12.05
CA LYS A 29 11.38 -3.42 -11.17
C LYS A 29 12.45 -2.35 -10.94
N LYS A 30 12.83 -1.62 -11.98
CA LYS A 30 13.84 -0.55 -11.88
C LYS A 30 13.36 0.58 -10.97
N SER A 31 12.09 0.98 -11.03
CA SER A 31 11.58 2.03 -10.13
C SER A 31 11.59 1.59 -8.67
N ILE A 32 11.21 0.33 -8.37
CA ILE A 32 11.26 -0.22 -7.02
C ILE A 32 12.69 -0.17 -6.45
N LEU A 33 13.67 -0.58 -7.25
CA LEU A 33 15.08 -0.59 -6.85
C LEU A 33 15.62 0.83 -6.68
N PHE A 34 15.33 1.72 -7.63
CA PHE A 34 15.76 3.12 -7.60
C PHE A 34 15.18 3.86 -6.39
N ASP A 35 13.91 3.64 -6.10
CA ASP A 35 13.22 4.24 -4.97
C ASP A 35 13.47 3.51 -3.66
N GLU A 36 14.27 2.43 -3.62
CA GLU A 36 14.57 1.65 -2.41
C GLU A 36 13.31 1.35 -1.56
N LEU A 37 12.24 0.86 -2.20
CA LEU A 37 10.96 0.65 -1.54
C LEU A 37 10.98 -0.67 -0.75
N PRO A 38 10.92 -0.65 0.60
CA PRO A 38 11.26 -1.80 1.44
C PRO A 38 10.10 -2.77 1.72
N TRP A 39 8.96 -2.57 1.05
CA TRP A 39 7.73 -3.34 1.28
C TRP A 39 7.44 -4.29 0.13
N ILE A 40 6.34 -5.04 0.21
CA ILE A 40 5.98 -6.05 -0.79
C ILE A 40 5.44 -5.36 -2.05
N HIS A 41 5.97 -5.76 -3.20
CA HIS A 41 5.56 -5.26 -4.51
C HIS A 41 5.04 -6.39 -5.38
N VAL A 42 3.86 -6.21 -5.95
CA VAL A 42 3.30 -7.12 -6.95
C VAL A 42 2.79 -6.35 -8.16
N ILE A 43 2.66 -7.07 -9.27
CA ILE A 43 2.14 -6.54 -10.53
C ILE A 43 0.92 -7.37 -10.93
N ASP A 44 -0.18 -6.69 -11.22
CA ASP A 44 -1.46 -7.26 -11.63
C ASP A 44 -1.86 -6.65 -12.98
N THR A 45 -1.31 -7.23 -14.06
CA THR A 45 -1.57 -6.76 -15.43
C THR A 45 -3.02 -6.96 -15.85
N GLU A 46 -3.71 -7.93 -15.24
CA GLU A 46 -5.11 -8.23 -15.51
C GLU A 46 -6.08 -7.34 -14.73
N GLN A 47 -5.57 -6.52 -13.79
CA GLN A 47 -6.34 -5.60 -12.94
C GLN A 47 -7.44 -6.31 -12.12
N GLU A 48 -7.19 -7.56 -11.70
CA GLU A 48 -8.09 -8.32 -10.85
C GLU A 48 -8.33 -7.63 -9.51
N PHE A 49 -7.28 -7.10 -8.87
CA PHE A 49 -7.39 -6.38 -7.60
C PHE A 49 -8.13 -5.07 -7.76
N ALA A 50 -7.97 -4.36 -8.88
CA ALA A 50 -8.72 -3.13 -9.16
C ALA A 50 -10.23 -3.41 -9.16
N ARG A 51 -10.66 -4.49 -9.82
CA ARG A 51 -12.06 -4.92 -9.84
C ARG A 51 -12.54 -5.39 -8.48
N MET A 52 -11.78 -6.26 -7.81
CA MET A 52 -12.13 -6.83 -6.50
C MET A 52 -12.34 -5.76 -5.43
N PHE A 53 -11.48 -4.74 -5.41
CA PHE A 53 -11.55 -3.64 -4.44
C PHE A 53 -12.38 -2.45 -4.94
N ASN A 54 -12.99 -2.54 -6.13
CA ASN A 54 -13.73 -1.46 -6.78
C ASN A 54 -12.93 -0.14 -6.82
N VAL A 55 -11.69 -0.22 -7.31
CA VAL A 55 -10.80 0.94 -7.50
C VAL A 55 -11.30 1.76 -8.68
N GLN A 56 -11.73 2.99 -8.41
CA GLN A 56 -12.26 3.91 -9.42
C GLN A 56 -11.23 4.95 -9.89
N GLN A 57 -10.20 5.20 -9.07
CA GLN A 57 -9.18 6.21 -9.31
C GLN A 57 -7.86 5.81 -8.67
N LEU A 58 -6.76 6.21 -9.30
CA LEU A 58 -5.41 6.04 -8.78
C LEU A 58 -4.82 7.40 -8.36
N PRO A 59 -3.95 7.43 -7.33
CA PRO A 59 -3.61 6.31 -6.43
C PRO A 59 -4.77 6.01 -5.47
N ALA A 60 -4.99 4.73 -5.16
CA ALA A 60 -5.95 4.27 -4.14
C ALA A 60 -5.22 3.53 -3.01
N ASN A 61 -5.77 3.56 -1.79
CA ASN A 61 -5.24 2.73 -0.71
C ASN A 61 -6.36 2.18 0.20
N TYR A 62 -6.06 1.03 0.79
CA TYR A 62 -6.93 0.34 1.74
C TYR A 62 -6.09 -0.11 2.93
N ILE A 63 -6.64 0.01 4.13
CA ILE A 63 -6.06 -0.59 5.34
C ILE A 63 -6.94 -1.77 5.70
N LEU A 64 -6.32 -2.95 5.74
CA LEU A 64 -6.96 -4.18 6.16
C LEU A 64 -6.54 -4.51 7.61
N ASN A 65 -7.46 -5.02 8.42
CA ASN A 65 -7.09 -5.66 9.68
C ASN A 65 -6.61 -7.11 9.44
N LYS A 66 -6.24 -7.82 10.51
CA LYS A 66 -5.71 -9.20 10.42
C LYS A 66 -6.77 -10.20 9.92
N GLU A 67 -8.03 -9.88 10.07
CA GLU A 67 -9.17 -10.66 9.60
C GLU A 67 -9.53 -10.37 8.12
N GLY A 68 -8.81 -9.44 7.47
CA GLY A 68 -9.04 -9.07 6.07
C GLY A 68 -10.18 -8.07 5.85
N ALA A 69 -10.73 -7.48 6.92
CA ALA A 69 -11.75 -6.43 6.82
C ALA A 69 -11.11 -5.06 6.53
N ILE A 70 -11.75 -4.28 5.65
CA ILE A 70 -11.34 -2.92 5.32
C ILE A 70 -11.69 -2.00 6.50
N ILE A 71 -10.65 -1.45 7.15
CA ILE A 71 -10.76 -0.52 8.28
C ILE A 71 -10.33 0.90 7.94
N GLY A 72 -9.93 1.15 6.70
CA GLY A 72 -9.59 2.46 6.15
C GLY A 72 -9.53 2.40 4.62
N LYS A 73 -9.93 3.50 3.98
CA LYS A 73 -9.92 3.64 2.52
C LYS A 73 -9.48 5.06 2.17
N ASP A 74 -8.65 5.19 1.14
CA ASP A 74 -8.21 6.46 0.55
C ASP A 74 -7.69 7.46 1.60
N LEU A 75 -6.85 6.96 2.51
CA LEU A 75 -6.24 7.75 3.57
C LEU A 75 -4.86 8.23 3.14
N TYR A 76 -4.64 9.55 3.19
CA TYR A 76 -3.37 10.17 2.82
C TYR A 76 -2.91 11.17 3.87
N GLY A 77 -1.62 11.51 3.84
CA GLY A 77 -1.02 12.55 4.68
C GLY A 77 -1.40 12.42 6.16
N LYS A 78 -2.05 13.45 6.71
CA LYS A 78 -2.44 13.50 8.13
C LYS A 78 -3.47 12.42 8.50
N ALA A 79 -4.42 12.12 7.62
CA ALA A 79 -5.46 11.13 7.91
C ALA A 79 -4.87 9.72 8.06
N LEU A 80 -3.93 9.34 7.18
CA LEU A 80 -3.20 8.08 7.30
C LEU A 80 -2.39 8.02 8.60
N ARG A 81 -1.69 9.10 8.96
CA ARG A 81 -0.93 9.18 10.21
C ARG A 81 -1.80 8.95 11.45
N ILE A 82 -2.94 9.63 11.52
CA ILE A 82 -3.88 9.49 12.63
C ILE A 82 -4.39 8.05 12.72
N LYS A 83 -4.78 7.46 11.59
CA LYS A 83 -5.31 6.10 11.57
C LYS A 83 -4.27 5.08 12.02
N LEU A 84 -3.02 5.19 11.56
CA LEU A 84 -1.96 4.28 12.02
C LEU A 84 -1.64 4.47 13.50
N SER A 85 -1.61 5.71 14.00
CA SER A 85 -1.41 5.95 15.43
C SER A 85 -2.51 5.31 16.28
N GLN A 86 -3.78 5.44 15.89
CA GLN A 86 -4.90 4.77 16.58
C GLN A 86 -4.81 3.23 16.61
N LEU A 87 -4.07 2.62 15.69
CA LEU A 87 -3.96 1.16 15.57
C LEU A 87 -2.75 0.58 16.32
N PHE A 88 -1.72 1.40 16.55
CA PHE A 88 -0.40 0.91 16.96
C PHE A 88 0.23 1.66 18.14
N ASP A 89 -0.38 2.75 18.60
CA ASP A 89 0.00 3.51 19.79
C ASP A 89 -1.12 3.44 20.83
#